data_AF-A0A920TFR2-F1
#
_entry.id   AF-A0A920TFR2-F1
#
_cell.length_a   1.000
_cell.length_b   1.000
_cell.length_c   1.000
_cell.angle_alpha   90.00
_cell.angle_beta   90.00
_cell.angle_gamma   90.00
#
_symmetry.space_group_name_H-M   'P 1'
#
loop_
_entity.id
_entity.type
_entity.pdbx_description
1 polymer ?
#
loop_
_entity_poly.entity_id
_entity_poly.type
_entity_poly.pdbx_seq_one_letter_code
_entity_poly.pdbx_strand_id
1 'polypeptide(L)'
;MCVGTFTFGHVKPPALDEFIRITKNKGYVCFTINEGIHEEYGFDKKIEQLNKYKKWKEVEFFKSNYIASKDVNAWLGIYEVIK
;
A
#
# COMPACT_ATOMS: atom_id res chain seq x y z
N MET A 1 -7.68 -7.45 -9.74
CA MET A 1 -6.70 -6.45 -9.30
C MET A 1 -7.46 -5.45 -8.45
N CYS A 2 -6.95 -5.11 -7.26
CA CYS A 2 -7.50 -4.07 -6.38
C CYS A 2 -6.53 -2.88 -6.41
N VAL A 3 -7.07 -1.66 -6.55
CA VAL A 3 -6.26 -0.43 -6.61
C VAL A 3 -6.73 0.58 -5.57
N GLY A 4 -5.81 1.36 -5.01
CA GLY A 4 -6.15 2.39 -4.03
C GLY A 4 -5.10 3.48 -3.87
N THR A 5 -5.49 4.60 -3.26
CA THR A 5 -4.59 5.73 -2.98
C THR A 5 -4.89 6.22 -1.58
N PHE A 6 -3.85 6.33 -0.75
CA PHE A 6 -3.91 6.84 0.61
C PHE A 6 -3.34 8.25 0.66
N THR A 7 -4.13 9.19 1.18
CA THR A 7 -3.76 10.61 1.33
C THR A 7 -4.19 11.13 2.71
N PHE A 8 -3.77 12.35 3.05
CA PHE A 8 -4.10 12.99 4.32
C PHE A 8 -5.61 13.02 4.59
N GLY A 9 -6.01 12.83 5.86
CA GLY A 9 -7.41 12.95 6.29
C GLY A 9 -8.36 11.83 5.85
N HIS A 10 -7.86 10.78 5.19
CA HIS A 10 -8.69 9.68 4.67
C HIS A 10 -8.46 8.36 5.44
N VAL A 11 -8.58 7.24 4.71
CA VAL A 11 -8.52 5.85 5.14
C VAL A 11 -7.12 5.51 5.71
N LYS A 12 -7.09 4.75 6.80
CA LYS A 12 -5.90 4.38 7.59
C LYS A 12 -5.35 2.98 7.21
N PRO A 13 -4.16 2.57 7.70
CA PRO A 13 -3.51 1.32 7.29
C PRO A 13 -4.35 0.02 7.37
N PRO A 14 -5.31 -0.15 8.31
CA PRO A 14 -6.14 -1.36 8.34
C PRO A 14 -6.93 -1.64 7.05
N ALA A 15 -7.13 -0.65 6.18
CA ALA A 15 -7.74 -0.90 4.87
C ALA A 15 -6.93 -1.83 3.95
N LEU A 16 -5.63 -1.99 4.20
CA LEU A 16 -4.82 -3.00 3.49
C LEU A 16 -5.30 -4.42 3.78
N ASP A 17 -5.82 -4.70 4.98
CA ASP A 17 -6.45 -5.99 5.29
C ASP A 17 -7.70 -6.21 4.43
N GLU A 18 -8.49 -5.16 4.24
CA GLU A 18 -9.69 -5.19 3.39
C GLU A 18 -9.34 -5.40 1.92
N PHE A 19 -8.27 -4.78 1.43
CA PHE A 19 -7.77 -4.98 0.06
C PHE A 19 -7.36 -6.44 -0.16
N ILE A 20 -6.66 -7.05 0.80
CA ILE A 20 -6.29 -8.48 0.77
C ILE A 20 -7.55 -9.36 0.84
N ARG A 21 -8.51 -9.03 1.71
CA ARG A 21 -9.75 -9.80 1.90
C ARG A 21 -10.56 -9.91 0.61
N ILE A 22 -10.79 -8.78 -0.07
CA ILE A 22 -11.60 -8.74 -1.30
C ILE A 22 -10.86 -9.26 -2.54
N THR A 23 -9.52 -9.20 -2.54
CA THR A 23 -8.72 -9.65 -3.68
C THR A 23 -8.63 -11.17 -3.72
N LYS A 24 -8.88 -11.79 -4.87
CA LYS A 24 -8.74 -13.25 -5.05
C LYS A 24 -7.32 -13.73 -4.75
N ASN A 25 -7.15 -15.01 -4.39
CA ASN A 25 -5.82 -15.61 -4.24
C ASN A 25 -5.01 -15.46 -5.54
N LYS A 26 -3.71 -15.17 -5.44
CA LYS A 26 -2.83 -14.81 -6.58
C LYS A 26 -3.26 -13.56 -7.36
N GLY A 27 -4.17 -12.76 -6.79
CA GLY A 27 -4.56 -11.48 -7.33
C GLY A 27 -3.66 -10.37 -6.81
N TYR A 28 -3.54 -9.28 -7.58
CA TYR A 28 -2.69 -8.15 -7.20
C TYR A 28 -3.47 -7.05 -6.47
N VAL A 29 -2.83 -6.50 -5.45
CA VAL A 29 -3.17 -5.23 -4.80
C VAL A 29 -2.11 -4.21 -5.23
N CYS A 30 -2.54 -3.07 -5.74
CA CYS A 30 -1.67 -1.94 -6.09
C CYS A 30 -2.15 -0.70 -5.36
N PHE A 31 -1.26 0.03 -4.70
CA PHE A 31 -1.66 1.25 -4.02
C PHE A 31 -0.56 2.29 -4.00
N THR A 32 -0.97 3.54 -3.81
CA THR A 32 -0.05 4.64 -3.52
C THR A 32 -0.29 5.20 -2.13
N ILE A 33 0.76 5.58 -1.42
CA ILE A 33 0.69 6.26 -0.11
C ILE A 33 1.45 7.58 -0.21
N ASN A 34 0.79 8.69 0.08
CA ASN A 34 1.47 9.99 0.18
C ASN A 34 2.64 9.90 1.18
N GLU A 35 3.82 10.43 0.83
CA GLU A 35 5.02 10.27 1.65
C GLU A 35 4.86 10.75 3.09
N GLY A 36 4.11 11.83 3.31
CA GLY A 36 3.94 12.42 4.63
C GLY A 36 3.15 11.53 5.59
N ILE A 37 2.32 10.62 5.06
CA ILE A 37 1.52 9.72 5.91
C ILE A 37 2.08 8.30 5.99
N HIS A 38 3.10 7.95 5.20
CA HIS A 38 3.63 6.58 5.14
C HIS A 38 4.08 6.09 6.52
N GLU A 39 4.93 6.87 7.19
CA GLU A 39 5.39 6.56 8.55
C GLU A 39 4.47 7.16 9.61
N GLU A 40 4.00 8.41 9.41
CA GLU A 40 3.18 9.14 10.39
C GLU A 40 1.91 8.36 10.76
N TYR A 41 1.25 7.74 9.77
CA TYR A 41 0.02 6.96 10.01
C TYR A 41 0.29 5.47 10.22
N GLY A 42 1.54 5.01 10.15
CA GLY A 42 1.93 3.62 10.41
C GLY A 42 1.69 2.66 9.26
N PHE A 43 1.72 3.12 8.00
CA PHE A 43 1.63 2.21 6.85
C PHE A 43 2.87 1.33 6.72
N ASP A 44 4.06 1.87 7.00
CA ASP A 44 5.32 1.15 7.10
C ASP A 44 5.20 -0.11 7.98
N LYS A 45 4.71 0.05 9.20
CA LYS A 45 4.52 -1.03 10.18
C LYS A 45 3.46 -2.02 9.73
N LYS A 46 2.39 -1.53 9.10
CA LYS A 46 1.32 -2.40 8.59
C LYS A 46 1.82 -3.27 7.45
N ILE A 47 2.59 -2.71 6.52
CA ILE A 47 3.19 -3.44 5.39
C ILE A 47 4.16 -4.49 5.93
N GLU A 48 5.03 -4.14 6.88
CA GLU A 48 5.95 -5.08 7.53
C GLU A 48 5.20 -6.24 8.21
N GLN A 49 4.12 -5.93 8.95
CA GLN A 49 3.27 -6.93 9.57
C GLN A 49 2.67 -7.90 8.54
N LEU A 50 2.14 -7.40 7.43
CA LEU A 50 1.53 -8.21 6.38
C LEU A 50 2.57 -9.09 5.66
N ASN A 51 3.78 -8.57 5.45
CA ASN A 51 4.93 -9.32 4.93
C ASN A 51 5.33 -10.44 5.89
N LYS A 52 5.45 -10.15 7.20
CA LYS A 52 5.79 -11.13 8.24
C LYS A 52 4.77 -12.27 8.31
N TYR A 53 3.48 -11.96 8.21
CA TYR A 53 2.40 -12.95 8.22
C TYR A 53 2.16 -13.63 6.87
N LYS A 54 2.94 -13.29 5.83
CA LYS A 54 2.84 -13.85 4.49
C LYS A 54 1.42 -13.76 3.91
N LYS A 55 0.70 -12.67 4.21
CA LYS A 55 -0.65 -12.41 3.66
C LYS A 55 -0.61 -11.99 2.19
N TRP A 56 0.55 -11.52 1.76
CA TRP A 56 0.86 -11.18 0.39
C TRP A 56 2.37 -11.37 0.16
N LYS A 57 2.80 -11.20 -1.08
CA LYS A 57 4.19 -11.16 -1.50
C LYS A 57 4.45 -9.83 -2.20
N GLU A 58 5.50 -9.14 -1.79
CA GLU A 58 5.96 -7.93 -2.45
C GLU A 58 6.42 -8.24 -3.88
N VAL A 59 5.90 -7.47 -4.84
CA VAL A 59 6.31 -7.50 -6.23
C VAL A 59 7.21 -6.28 -6.47
N GLU A 60 6.72 -5.09 -6.10
CA GLU A 60 7.47 -3.83 -6.14
C GLU A 60 7.03 -2.93 -4.99
N PHE A 61 7.97 -2.25 -4.35
CA PHE A 61 7.69 -1.17 -3.41
C PHE A 61 8.76 -0.09 -3.52
N PHE A 62 8.40 1.09 -4.01
CA PHE A 62 9.36 2.17 -4.23
C PHE A 62 8.72 3.55 -4.10
N LYS A 63 9.55 4.55 -3.76
CA LYS A 63 9.14 5.95 -3.75
C LYS A 63 9.14 6.50 -5.17
N SER A 64 8.00 7.02 -5.61
CA SER A 64 7.78 7.57 -6.94
C SER A 64 7.43 9.06 -6.88
N ASN A 65 7.84 9.79 -7.91
CA ASN A 65 7.50 11.20 -8.11
C ASN A 65 6.04 11.30 -8.58
N TYR A 66 5.10 11.22 -7.63
CA TYR A 66 3.66 11.08 -7.89
C TYR A 66 3.04 12.32 -8.53
N ILE A 67 3.41 13.53 -8.07
CA ILE A 67 3.01 14.81 -8.70
C ILE A 67 4.25 15.67 -8.93
N ALA A 68 4.88 15.50 -10.09
CA ALA A 68 6.08 16.26 -10.47
C ALA A 68 5.87 17.80 -10.45
N SER A 69 4.63 18.27 -10.59
CA SER A 69 4.28 19.70 -10.58
C SER A 69 4.06 20.31 -9.19
N LYS A 70 4.01 19.50 -8.13
CA LYS A 70 3.79 19.96 -6.74
C LYS A 70 4.85 19.47 -5.75
N ASP A 71 5.91 18.82 -6.25
CA ASP A 71 7.00 18.25 -5.43
C ASP A 71 6.48 17.30 -4.33
N VAL A 72 5.46 16.50 -4.65
CA VAL A 72 4.88 15.53 -3.72
C VAL A 72 5.25 14.12 -4.16
N ASN A 73 5.98 13.41 -3.31
CA ASN A 73 6.29 12.00 -3.54
C ASN A 73 5.22 11.08 -2.94
N ALA A 74 5.09 9.90 -3.51
CA ALA A 74 4.29 8.83 -2.94
C ALA A 74 5.02 7.49 -3.05
N TRP A 75 4.80 6.62 -2.08
CA TRP A 75 5.19 5.22 -2.18
C TRP A 75 4.21 4.50 -3.08
N LEU A 76 4.71 3.83 -4.13
CA LEU A 76 3.93 2.88 -4.92
C LEU A 76 4.23 1.47 -4.40
N GLY A 77 3.18 0.71 -4.10
CA GLY A 77 3.27 -0.68 -3.69
C GLY A 77 2.45 -1.59 -4.59
N ILE A 78 3.06 -2.67 -5.05
CA ILE A 78 2.43 -3.75 -5.81
C ILE A 78 2.71 -5.06 -5.08
N TYR A 79 1.64 -5.75 -4.69
CA TYR A 79 1.71 -6.98 -3.90
C TYR A 79 0.79 -8.04 -4.48
N GLU A 80 1.25 -9.29 -4.53
CA GLU A 80 0.45 -10.46 -4.91
C GLU A 80 -0.15 -11.10 -3.64
N VAL A 81 -1.47 -11.29 -3.60
CA VAL A 81 -2.17 -11.85 -2.43
C VAL A 81 -1.94 -13.36 -2.30
N ILE A 82 -1.64 -13.79 -1.08
CA ILE A 82 -1.46 -15.20 -0.69
C ILE A 82 -2.56 -15.55 0.33
N LYS A 83 -3.49 -16.42 -0.07
CA LYS A 83 -4.56 -16.98 0.80
C LYS A 83 -4.36 -18.45 1.04
#